data_AF-A0A372JL22-F1
#
_entry.id   AF-A0A372JL22-F1
#
_cell.length_a   1.000
_cell.length_b   1.000
_cell.length_c   1.000
_cell.angle_alpha   90.00
_cell.angle_beta   90.00
_cell.angle_gamma   90.00
#
_symmetry.space_group_name_H-M   'P 1'
#
loop_
_entity.id
_entity.type
_entity.pdbx_description
1 polymer ?
#
loop_
_entity_poly.entity_id
_entity_poly.type
_entity_poly.pdbx_seq_one_letter_code
_entity_poly.pdbx_strand_id
1 'polypeptide(L)'
;MRMPSEDRFRLLVRLAWELRAVPASTTLVLPHYAEPVLFVPCRNGHSEPVLAVARDGAWRLVWRGRMLTESHLAQAARRIATEASE
;
A
#
# COMPACT_ATOMS: atom_id res chain seq x y z
N MET A 1 -22.50 6.11 4.18
CA MET A 1 -21.16 5.46 4.13
C MET A 1 -20.79 5.34 2.66
N ARG A 2 -19.74 6.03 2.17
CA ARG A 2 -19.30 5.86 0.76
C ARG A 2 -18.66 4.47 0.65
N MET A 3 -19.13 3.64 -0.28
CA MET A 3 -18.46 2.37 -0.58
C MET A 3 -16.99 2.65 -0.93
N PRO A 4 -16.04 1.80 -0.50
CA PRO A 4 -14.69 1.85 -1.04
C PRO A 4 -14.78 1.83 -2.57
N SER A 5 -14.12 2.77 -3.25
CA SER A 5 -14.07 2.71 -4.72
C SER A 5 -13.27 1.47 -5.12
N GLU A 6 -13.75 0.74 -6.14
CA GLU A 6 -13.05 -0.42 -6.69
C GLU A 6 -11.60 -0.06 -7.09
N ASP A 7 -11.38 1.16 -7.57
CA ASP A 7 -10.06 1.68 -7.95
C ASP A 7 -9.07 1.71 -6.78
N ARG A 8 -9.52 2.11 -5.59
CA ARG A 8 -8.68 2.09 -4.39
C ARG A 8 -8.22 0.68 -4.06
N PHE A 9 -9.16 -0.26 -4.05
CA PHE A 9 -8.86 -1.66 -3.76
C PHE A 9 -7.89 -2.23 -4.80
N ARG A 10 -8.14 -1.96 -6.08
CA ARG A 10 -7.29 -2.36 -7.19
C ARG A 10 -5.84 -1.87 -7.02
N LEU A 11 -5.64 -0.65 -6.54
CA LEU A 11 -4.30 -0.11 -6.30
C LEU A 11 -3.56 -0.81 -5.17
N LEU A 12 -4.23 -1.07 -4.05
CA LEU A 12 -3.63 -1.79 -2.93
C LEU A 12 -3.27 -3.23 -3.33
N VAL A 13 -4.14 -3.89 -4.10
CA VAL A 13 -3.87 -5.24 -4.63
C VAL A 13 -2.70 -5.22 -5.61
N ARG A 14 -2.63 -4.23 -6.52
CA ARG A 14 -1.49 -4.09 -7.45
C ARG A 14 -0.18 -3.94 -6.68
N LEU A 15 -0.13 -3.11 -5.64
CA LEU A 15 1.07 -2.99 -4.83
C LEU A 15 1.40 -4.30 -4.08
N ALA A 16 0.40 -4.96 -3.48
CA ALA A 16 0.60 -6.25 -2.82
C ALA A 16 1.15 -7.31 -3.80
N TRP A 17 0.70 -7.28 -5.06
CA TRP A 17 1.21 -8.13 -6.12
C TRP A 17 2.67 -7.86 -6.45
N GLU A 18 3.10 -6.60 -6.50
CA GLU A 18 4.52 -6.26 -6.68
C GLU A 18 5.36 -6.66 -5.46
N LEU A 19 4.81 -6.50 -4.25
CA LEU A 19 5.49 -6.86 -3.00
C LEU A 19 5.74 -8.37 -2.86
N ARG A 20 4.95 -9.22 -3.52
CA ARG A 20 5.21 -10.68 -3.56
C ARG A 20 6.52 -11.05 -4.26
N ALA A 21 7.04 -10.17 -5.13
CA ALA A 21 8.25 -10.41 -5.91
C ALA A 21 9.53 -10.00 -5.15
N VAL A 22 9.38 -9.48 -3.94
CA VAL A 22 10.46 -9.05 -3.05
C VAL A 22 10.28 -9.72 -1.68
N PRO A 23 11.31 -9.81 -0.83
CA PRO A 23 11.21 -10.46 0.47
C PRO A 23 10.47 -9.56 1.49
N ALA A 24 9.23 -9.21 1.21
CA ALA A 24 8.35 -8.45 2.07
C ALA A 24 7.05 -9.24 2.32
N SER A 25 6.71 -9.45 3.58
CA SER A 25 5.37 -9.90 3.95
C SER A 25 4.42 -8.71 3.87
N THR A 26 3.14 -8.94 3.56
CA THR A 26 2.12 -7.88 3.62
C THR A 26 0.77 -8.44 4.00
N THR A 27 -0.08 -7.59 4.59
CA THR A 27 -1.46 -7.95 4.96
C THR A 27 -2.41 -6.89 4.43
N LEU A 28 -3.33 -7.29 3.54
CA LEU A 28 -4.42 -6.41 3.10
C LEU A 28 -5.63 -6.60 4.02
N VAL A 29 -6.04 -5.54 4.70
CA VAL A 29 -7.19 -5.55 5.61
C VAL A 29 -8.38 -4.88 4.92
N LEU A 30 -9.53 -5.56 4.94
CA LEU A 30 -10.80 -5.12 4.36
C LEU A 30 -11.85 -4.98 5.47
N PRO A 31 -11.84 -3.87 6.23
CA PRO A 31 -12.79 -3.68 7.32
C PRO A 31 -14.18 -3.37 6.77
N HIS A 32 -15.22 -3.86 7.46
CA HIS A 32 -16.61 -3.74 7.01
C HIS A 32 -17.13 -2.29 6.93
N TYR A 33 -16.61 -1.40 7.79
CA TYR A 33 -17.06 -0.01 7.92
C TYR A 33 -15.93 1.02 7.84
N ALA A 34 -14.75 0.60 7.37
CA ALA A 34 -13.62 1.48 7.20
C ALA A 34 -12.99 1.22 5.85
N GLU A 35 -11.94 1.98 5.56
CA GLU A 35 -11.31 1.91 4.27
C GLU A 35 -10.26 0.78 4.22
N PRO A 36 -10.06 0.11 3.06
CA PRO A 36 -9.00 -0.86 2.88
C PRO A 36 -7.60 -0.28 3.15
N VAL A 37 -6.76 -1.05 3.82
CA VAL A 37 -5.37 -0.69 4.16
C VAL A 37 -4.45 -1.87 3.91
N LEU A 38 -3.31 -1.63 3.27
CA LEU A 38 -2.24 -2.63 3.12
C LEU A 38 -1.20 -2.37 4.22
N PHE A 39 -0.90 -3.37 5.02
CA PHE A 39 0.13 -3.29 6.06
C PHE A 39 1.41 -3.97 5.61
N VAL A 40 2.54 -3.32 5.86
CA VAL A 40 3.90 -3.83 5.63
C VAL A 40 4.58 -4.01 6.98
N PRO A 41 4.97 -5.23 7.38
CA PRO A 41 5.76 -5.46 8.58
C PRO A 41 7.14 -4.82 8.43
N CYS A 42 7.58 -4.13 9.48
CA CYS A 42 8.90 -3.53 9.58
C CYS A 42 9.75 -4.23 10.64
N ARG A 43 11.08 -4.11 10.56
CA ARG A 43 12.01 -4.74 11.51
C ARG A 43 11.86 -4.28 12.96
N ASN A 44 11.34 -3.09 13.17
CA ASN A 44 11.02 -2.57 14.51
C ASN A 44 9.85 -3.32 15.20
N GLY A 45 9.29 -4.36 14.57
CA GLY A 45 8.18 -5.15 15.10
C GLY A 45 6.81 -4.51 14.88
N HIS A 46 6.76 -3.31 14.31
CA HIS A 46 5.52 -2.65 13.94
C HIS A 46 5.17 -2.92 12.47
N SER A 47 3.88 -2.82 12.16
CA SER A 47 3.41 -2.81 10.78
C SER A 47 3.03 -1.40 10.38
N GLU A 48 3.48 -0.99 9.20
CA GLU A 48 3.19 0.34 8.67
C GLU A 48 2.10 0.30 7.60
N PRO A 49 1.16 1.25 7.62
CA PRO A 49 0.10 1.31 6.65
C PRO A 49 0.57 1.95 5.34
N VAL A 50 0.22 1.31 4.23
CA VAL A 50 0.12 1.92 2.91
C VAL A 50 -1.34 2.23 2.65
N LEU A 51 -1.61 3.50 2.39
CA LEU A 51 -2.96 4.03 2.16
C LEU A 51 -3.13 4.35 0.68
N ALA A 52 -4.34 4.17 0.18
CA ALA A 52 -4.75 4.73 -1.10
C ALA A 52 -5.66 5.94 -0.84
N VAL A 53 -5.22 7.12 -1.27
CA VAL A 53 -5.88 8.40 -1.01
C VAL A 53 -6.32 9.05 -2.32
N ALA A 54 -7.46 9.73 -2.32
CA ALA A 54 -7.92 10.51 -3.46
C ALA A 54 -7.23 11.89 -3.44
N ARG A 55 -6.53 12.24 -4.52
CA ARG A 55 -5.86 13.53 -4.70
C ARG A 55 -5.92 13.95 -6.16
N ASP A 56 -6.32 15.20 -6.42
CA ASP A 56 -6.40 15.79 -7.76
C ASP A 56 -7.27 14.96 -8.73
N GLY A 57 -8.37 14.38 -8.22
CA GLY A 57 -9.29 13.56 -9.02
C GLY A 57 -8.79 12.13 -9.32
N ALA A 58 -7.62 11.73 -8.82
CA ALA A 58 -7.06 10.39 -9.00
C ALA A 58 -6.76 9.71 -7.65
N TRP A 59 -6.79 8.38 -7.63
CA TRP A 59 -6.29 7.62 -6.47
C TRP A 59 -4.78 7.49 -6.52
N ARG A 60 -4.11 7.61 -5.37
CA ARG A 60 -2.66 7.49 -5.25
C ARG A 60 -2.30 6.73 -3.99
N LEU A 61 -1.22 5.97 -4.03
CA LEU A 61 -0.71 5.28 -2.86
C LEU A 61 0.20 6.20 -2.04
N VAL A 62 0.13 6.10 -0.72
CA VAL A 62 0.94 6.85 0.23
C VAL A 62 1.52 5.91 1.28
N TRP A 63 2.82 6.03 1.51
CA TRP A 63 3.53 5.30 2.57
C TRP A 63 4.54 6.21 3.26
N ARG A 64 4.56 6.24 4.59
CA ARG A 64 5.39 7.18 5.39
C ARG A 64 5.29 8.65 4.93
N GLY A 65 4.09 9.09 4.56
CA GLY A 65 3.83 10.44 4.02
C GLY A 65 4.33 10.69 2.59
N ARG A 66 4.96 9.70 1.94
CA ARG A 66 5.47 9.79 0.56
C ARG A 66 4.46 9.20 -0.42
N MET A 67 4.20 9.94 -1.49
CA MET A 67 3.41 9.44 -2.61
C MET A 67 4.19 8.36 -3.38
N LEU A 68 3.55 7.24 -3.66
CA LEU A 68 4.06 6.19 -4.53
C LEU A 68 3.44 6.37 -5.91
N THR A 69 4.27 6.38 -6.96
CA THR A 69 3.83 6.58 -8.34
C THR A 69 3.41 5.26 -8.97
N GLU A 70 2.22 5.22 -9.58
CA GLU A 70 1.66 4.01 -10.20
C GLU A 70 2.50 3.45 -11.36
N SER A 71 3.14 4.32 -12.15
CA SER A 71 4.02 3.88 -13.25
C SER A 71 5.26 3.12 -12.76
N HIS A 72 5.55 3.16 -11.45
CA HIS A 72 6.75 2.58 -10.85
C HIS A 72 6.43 1.72 -9.62
N LEU A 73 5.28 1.02 -9.59
CA LEU A 73 4.91 0.18 -8.44
C LEU A 73 5.95 -0.88 -8.11
N ALA A 74 6.59 -1.50 -9.10
CA ALA A 74 7.68 -2.46 -8.87
C ALA A 74 8.88 -1.83 -8.15
N GLN A 75 9.23 -0.58 -8.51
CA GLN A 75 10.29 0.17 -7.84
C GLN A 75 9.86 0.59 -6.43
N ALA A 76 8.61 1.00 -6.26
CA ALA A 76 8.05 1.33 -4.95
C ALA A 76 8.06 0.11 -4.02
N ALA A 77 7.69 -1.08 -4.52
CA ALA A 77 7.72 -2.33 -3.77
C ALA A 77 9.15 -2.70 -3.32
N ARG A 78 10.15 -2.57 -4.21
CA ARG A 78 11.56 -2.78 -3.84
C ARG A 78 12.02 -1.82 -2.75
N ARG A 79 11.68 -0.53 -2.88
CA ARG A 79 12.00 0.47 -1.87
C ARG A 79 11.34 0.16 -0.53
N ILE A 80 10.06 -0.21 -0.53
CA ILE A 80 9.34 -0.64 0.67
C ILE A 80 10.05 -1.82 1.32
N ALA A 81 10.41 -2.85 0.55
CA ALA A 81 11.10 -4.03 1.09
C ALA A 81 12.45 -3.68 1.72
N THR A 82 13.23 -2.78 1.11
CA THR A 82 14.50 -2.30 1.67
C THR A 82 14.26 -1.46 2.93
N GLU A 83 13.47 -0.39 2.83
CA GLU A 83 13.24 0.61 3.90
C GLU A 83 12.44 0.05 5.10
N ALA A 84 11.67 -1.04 4.92
CA ALA A 84 11.01 -1.78 6.00
C ALA A 84 11.94 -2.81 6.67
N SER A 85 13.01 -3.19 5.98
CA SER A 85 14.05 -4.11 6.47
C SER A 85 15.22 -3.38 7.14
N GLU A 86 15.19 -2.06 7.21
CA GLU A 86 16.10 -1.22 8.00
C GLU A 86 15.57 -1.08 9.43
#